data_AF-A0A9W8I3W4-F1
#
_entry.id   AF-A0A9W8I3W4-F1
#
_cell.length_a   1.000
_cell.length_b   1.000
_cell.length_c   1.000
_cell.angle_alpha   90.00
_cell.angle_beta   90.00
_cell.angle_gamma   90.00
#
_symmetry.space_group_name_H-M   'P 1'
#
loop_
_entity.id
_entity.type
_entity.pdbx_description
1 polymer ?
#
loop_
_entity_poly.entity_id
_entity_poly.type
_entity_poly.pdbx_seq_one_letter_code
_entity_poly.pdbx_strand_id
1 'polypeptide(L)'
;MDLESGRPVFIDELVQNPVQHVNKTVRVTGILHAYDPGVDRAELVDGLNLLIVDTQLLGVHKYNIGQTYQLIGAISDVHNDQLSPPINLFEEAQYSLDIVLRARVLREVDGLDMAIYRKTV
;
A
#
# COMPACT_ATOMS: atom_id res chain seq x y z
N MET A 1 -3.90 -2.41 -24.33
CA MET A 1 -3.95 -3.06 -23.01
C MET A 1 -4.55 -2.02 -22.10
N ASP A 2 -5.84 -2.14 -21.80
CA ASP A 2 -6.57 -1.10 -21.07
C ASP A 2 -6.22 -1.20 -19.59
N LEU A 3 -5.69 -0.11 -19.04
CA LEU A 3 -5.44 0.01 -17.61
C LEU A 3 -6.78 0.23 -16.92
N GLU A 4 -7.20 -0.72 -16.08
CA GLU A 4 -8.39 -0.54 -15.25
C GLU A 4 -8.22 0.68 -14.32
N SER A 5 -9.30 1.43 -14.14
CA SER A 5 -9.29 2.56 -13.21
C SER A 5 -9.08 2.05 -11.78
N GLY A 6 -8.15 2.67 -11.05
CA GLY A 6 -7.89 2.34 -9.65
C GLY A 6 -9.09 2.69 -8.77
N ARG A 7 -9.79 1.67 -8.27
CA ARG A 7 -10.90 1.85 -7.32
C ARG A 7 -10.33 2.32 -5.97
N PRO A 8 -10.86 3.37 -5.34
CA PRO A 8 -10.46 3.74 -3.99
C PRO A 8 -10.78 2.60 -3.01
N VAL A 9 -9.79 2.20 -2.22
CA VAL A 9 -9.92 1.16 -1.19
C VAL A 9 -9.04 1.57 0.00
N PHE A 10 -9.54 1.37 1.22
CA PHE A 10 -8.76 1.63 2.44
C PHE A 10 -7.85 0.44 2.79
N ILE A 11 -6.79 0.67 3.56
CA ILE A 11 -5.83 -0.38 3.90
C ILE A 11 -6.46 -1.46 4.79
N ASP A 12 -7.39 -1.08 5.68
CA ASP A 12 -8.15 -2.02 6.52
C ASP A 12 -8.96 -3.02 5.69
N GLU A 13 -9.61 -2.58 4.61
CA GLU A 13 -10.35 -3.46 3.69
C GLU A 13 -9.42 -4.52 3.06
N LEU A 14 -8.22 -4.12 2.65
CA LEU A 14 -7.23 -5.01 2.05
C LEU A 14 -6.66 -6.00 3.07
N VAL A 15 -6.45 -5.58 4.31
CA VAL A 15 -5.96 -6.45 5.39
C VAL A 15 -7.04 -7.44 5.85
N GLN A 16 -8.31 -7.02 5.90
CA GLN A 16 -9.42 -7.89 6.33
C GLN A 16 -9.87 -8.89 5.26
N ASN A 17 -9.85 -8.51 3.98
CA ASN A 17 -10.35 -9.33 2.87
C ASN A 17 -9.36 -9.47 1.70
N PRO A 18 -8.08 -9.81 1.94
CA PRO A 18 -7.00 -9.70 0.95
C PRO A 18 -7.30 -10.39 -0.39
N VAL A 19 -7.78 -11.63 -0.32
CA VAL A 19 -8.06 -12.47 -1.50
C VAL A 19 -9.15 -11.87 -2.41
N GLN A 20 -10.11 -11.12 -1.86
CA GLN A 20 -11.19 -10.52 -2.65
C GLN A 20 -10.70 -9.40 -3.58
N HIS A 21 -9.51 -8.84 -3.31
CA HIS A 21 -8.95 -7.74 -4.08
C HIS A 21 -7.88 -8.17 -5.08
N VAL A 22 -7.49 -9.45 -5.09
CA VAL A 22 -6.51 -10.00 -6.03
C VAL A 22 -6.89 -9.70 -7.47
N ASN A 23 -5.90 -9.32 -8.27
CA ASN A 23 -5.98 -8.88 -9.67
C ASN A 23 -6.79 -7.60 -9.91
N LYS A 24 -7.29 -6.91 -8.88
CA LYS A 24 -7.97 -5.62 -9.03
C LYS A 24 -6.97 -4.48 -8.97
N THR A 25 -7.20 -3.45 -9.79
CA THR A 25 -6.47 -2.19 -9.67
C THR A 25 -7.13 -1.31 -8.60
N VAL A 26 -6.36 -0.93 -7.58
CA VAL A 26 -6.82 -0.13 -6.45
C VAL A 26 -6.05 1.17 -6.32
N ARG A 27 -6.68 2.14 -5.66
CA ARG A 27 -6.08 3.40 -5.21
C ARG A 27 -6.12 3.43 -3.69
N VAL A 28 -4.96 3.39 -3.06
CA VAL A 28 -4.83 3.41 -1.59
C VAL A 28 -4.13 4.70 -1.16
N THR A 29 -4.47 5.17 0.03
CA THR A 29 -3.80 6.31 0.67
C THR A 29 -3.36 5.88 2.06
N GLY A 30 -2.14 6.23 2.46
CA GLY A 30 -1.62 5.92 3.79
C GLY A 30 -0.28 6.61 4.05
N ILE A 31 0.21 6.49 5.26
CA ILE A 31 1.48 7.06 5.70
C ILE A 31 2.59 6.07 5.34
N LEU A 32 3.67 6.55 4.73
CA LEU A 32 4.84 5.70 4.49
C LEU A 32 5.58 5.44 5.80
N HIS A 33 5.57 4.19 6.27
CA HIS A 33 6.21 3.77 7.52
C HIS A 33 7.66 3.34 7.31
N ALA A 34 7.91 2.54 6.28
CA ALA A 34 9.24 2.04 5.96
C ALA A 34 9.43 1.89 4.45
N TYR A 35 10.68 1.94 4.01
CA TYR A 35 11.08 1.64 2.64
C TYR A 35 12.45 0.94 2.64
N ASP A 36 12.53 -0.20 1.95
CA ASP A 36 13.75 -0.94 1.70
C ASP A 36 14.12 -0.85 0.22
N PRO A 37 15.15 -0.07 -0.15
CA PRO A 37 15.60 0.04 -1.54
C PRO A 37 16.29 -1.23 -2.05
N GLY A 38 16.71 -2.15 -1.18
CA GLY A 38 17.38 -3.38 -1.59
C GLY A 38 16.44 -4.40 -2.25
N VAL A 39 15.15 -4.32 -1.93
CA VAL A 39 14.09 -5.22 -2.44
C VAL A 39 12.92 -4.46 -3.08
N ASP A 40 13.08 -3.15 -3.32
CA ASP A 40 12.06 -2.26 -3.86
C ASP A 40 10.71 -2.35 -3.12
N ARG A 41 10.76 -2.38 -1.78
CA ARG A 41 9.57 -2.58 -0.95
C ARG A 41 9.28 -1.38 -0.07
N ALA A 42 8.04 -0.92 -0.09
CA ALA A 42 7.52 0.09 0.83
C ALA A 42 6.45 -0.52 1.75
N GLU A 43 6.30 0.08 2.92
CA GLU A 43 5.27 -0.28 3.90
C GLU A 43 4.41 0.95 4.17
N LEU A 44 3.13 0.85 3.84
CA LEU A 44 2.15 1.90 4.08
C LEU A 44 1.27 1.53 5.27
N VAL A 45 1.01 2.51 6.13
CA VAL A 45 0.15 2.34 7.29
C VAL A 45 -1.05 3.26 7.26
N ASP A 46 -2.17 2.75 7.78
CA ASP A 46 -3.38 3.53 8.05
C ASP A 46 -4.01 3.04 9.36
N GLY A 47 -3.83 3.83 10.42
CA GLY A 47 -4.12 3.40 11.79
C GLY A 47 -3.23 2.22 12.19
N LEU A 48 -3.86 1.10 12.55
CA LEU A 48 -3.16 -0.15 12.91
C LEU A 48 -2.90 -1.06 11.70
N ASN A 49 -3.42 -0.74 10.52
CA ASN A 49 -3.32 -1.61 9.35
C ASN A 49 -2.10 -1.27 8.52
N LEU A 50 -1.35 -2.28 8.09
CA LEU A 50 -0.15 -2.14 7.27
C LEU A 50 -0.31 -2.91 5.95
N LEU A 51 0.02 -2.23 4.86
CA LEU A 51 0.05 -2.77 3.50
C LEU A 51 1.48 -2.82 2.99
N ILE A 52 1.88 -3.99 2.47
CA ILE A 52 3.13 -4.12 1.73
C ILE A 52 2.93 -3.68 0.29
N VAL A 53 3.87 -2.86 -0.18
CA VAL A 53 3.88 -2.30 -1.53
C VAL A 53 5.16 -2.67 -2.24
N ASP A 54 5.02 -3.27 -3.42
CA ASP A 54 6.07 -3.46 -4.39
C ASP A 54 6.20 -2.17 -5.24
N THR A 55 7.40 -1.59 -5.22
CA THR A 55 7.73 -0.31 -5.84
C THR A 55 8.60 -0.45 -7.10
N GLN A 56 8.86 -1.67 -7.59
CA GLN A 56 9.76 -1.93 -8.73
C GLN A 56 9.38 -1.14 -10.00
N LEU A 57 8.08 -0.87 -10.21
CA LEU A 57 7.59 -0.15 -11.40
C LEU A 57 7.61 1.38 -11.22
N LEU A 58 7.88 1.90 -10.03
CA LEU A 58 7.91 3.33 -9.75
C LEU A 58 9.26 3.97 -10.15
N GLY A 59 10.31 3.16 -10.29
CA GLY A 59 11.66 3.66 -10.59
C GLY A 59 12.26 4.45 -9.43
N VAL A 60 13.17 5.38 -9.73
CA VAL A 60 13.89 6.15 -8.71
C VAL A 60 13.00 7.28 -8.18
N HIS A 61 12.51 7.12 -6.96
CA HIS A 61 11.77 8.15 -6.24
C HIS A 61 12.40 8.46 -4.88
N LYS A 62 12.24 9.73 -4.46
CA LYS A 62 12.54 10.12 -3.08
C LYS A 62 11.35 9.74 -2.21
N TYR A 63 11.57 8.81 -1.30
CA TYR A 63 10.59 8.36 -0.32
C TYR A 63 10.84 9.09 1.01
N ASN A 64 9.85 9.87 1.47
CA ASN A 64 9.92 10.57 2.74
C ASN A 64 9.11 9.80 3.79
N ILE A 65 9.81 9.10 4.71
CA ILE A 65 9.16 8.36 5.80
C ILE A 65 8.32 9.32 6.67
N GLY A 66 7.12 8.88 7.05
CA GLY A 66 6.15 9.64 7.84
C GLY A 66 5.25 10.57 7.02
N GLN A 67 5.42 10.66 5.71
CA GLN A 67 4.56 11.46 4.84
C GLN A 67 3.40 10.64 4.28
N THR A 68 2.30 11.33 3.94
CA THR A 68 1.13 10.68 3.34
C THR A 68 1.34 10.49 1.84
N TYR A 69 1.13 9.26 1.35
CA TYR A 69 1.20 8.92 -0.06
C TYR A 69 -0.11 8.33 -0.55
N GLN A 70 -0.44 8.63 -1.80
CA GLN A 70 -1.47 7.96 -2.56
C GLN A 70 -0.82 7.12 -3.66
N LEU A 71 -1.18 5.83 -3.69
CA LEU A 71 -0.67 4.88 -4.67
C LEU A 71 -1.79 4.29 -5.50
N ILE A 72 -1.49 4.00 -6.76
CA ILE A 72 -2.36 3.23 -7.66
C ILE A 72 -1.57 2.03 -8.16
N GLY A 73 -2.16 0.85 -8.06
CA GLY A 73 -1.50 -0.40 -8.43
C GLY A 73 -2.46 -1.58 -8.47
N ALA A 74 -1.98 -2.72 -8.96
CA ALA A 74 -2.74 -3.96 -8.96
C ALA A 74 -2.39 -4.78 -7.71
N ILE A 75 -3.40 -5.31 -7.03
CA ILE A 75 -3.18 -6.27 -5.96
C ILE A 75 -2.79 -7.61 -6.58
N SER A 76 -1.65 -8.14 -6.17
CA SER A 76 -1.18 -9.47 -6.57
C SER A 76 -1.25 -10.39 -5.37
N ASP A 77 -1.71 -11.62 -5.60
CA ASP A 77 -1.57 -12.71 -4.63
C ASP A 77 -0.07 -13.03 -4.49
N VAL A 78 0.38 -13.14 -3.26
CA VAL A 78 1.71 -13.61 -2.94
C VAL A 78 1.55 -14.75 -1.96
N HIS A 79 1.91 -15.95 -2.38
CA HIS A 79 1.91 -17.08 -1.45
C HIS A 79 2.99 -16.83 -0.39
N ASN A 80 2.62 -17.11 0.87
CA ASN A 80 3.25 -16.77 2.16
C ASN A 80 4.79 -16.93 2.27
N ASP A 81 5.46 -17.56 1.30
CA ASP A 81 6.91 -17.81 1.30
C ASP A 81 7.75 -16.73 0.59
N GLN A 82 7.13 -15.80 -0.16
CA GLN A 82 7.89 -14.81 -0.93
C GLN A 82 7.97 -13.42 -0.26
N LEU A 83 7.08 -13.12 0.69
CA LEU A 83 7.07 -11.85 1.39
C LEU A 83 7.73 -11.99 2.76
N SER A 84 8.85 -11.28 2.95
CA SER A 84 9.42 -11.12 4.29
C SER A 84 8.48 -10.27 5.16
N PRO A 85 8.42 -10.50 6.49
CA PRO A 85 7.63 -9.70 7.40
C PRO A 85 7.95 -8.19 7.32
N PRO A 86 7.02 -7.31 7.75
CA PRO A 86 7.27 -5.87 7.81
C PRO A 86 8.43 -5.49 8.73
N ILE A 87 9.09 -4.37 8.40
CA ILE A 87 10.27 -3.85 9.10
C ILE A 87 9.79 -2.99 10.26
N ASN A 88 10.23 -3.30 11.48
CA ASN A 88 9.83 -2.58 12.70
C ASN A 88 8.31 -2.55 12.92
N LEU A 89 7.70 -3.74 12.93
CA LEU A 89 6.32 -3.94 13.37
C LEU A 89 6.11 -3.36 14.77
N PHE A 90 5.11 -2.50 14.92
CA PHE A 90 4.53 -2.19 16.23
C PHE A 90 3.65 -3.36 16.67
N GLU A 91 3.59 -3.65 17.98
CA GLU A 91 2.98 -4.89 18.53
C GLU A 91 1.54 -5.15 18.08
N GLU A 92 0.78 -4.10 17.76
CA GLU A 92 -0.64 -4.17 17.40
C GLU A 92 -0.91 -4.08 15.89
N ALA A 93 0.14 -4.10 15.06
CA ALA A 93 0.00 -3.96 13.60
C ALA A 93 -0.79 -5.13 12.99
N GLN A 94 -1.82 -4.81 12.23
CA GLN A 94 -2.59 -5.75 11.43
C GLN A 94 -2.09 -5.72 9.99
N TYR A 95 -1.67 -6.86 9.46
CA TYR A 95 -1.18 -6.97 8.08
C TYR A 95 -1.52 -8.34 7.50
N SER A 96 -1.51 -8.45 6.18
CA SER A 96 -1.59 -9.72 5.45
C SER A 96 -0.34 -9.91 4.61
N LEU A 97 0.19 -11.14 4.61
CA LEU A 97 1.29 -11.56 3.72
C LEU A 97 0.76 -12.30 2.48
N ASP A 98 -0.56 -12.40 2.31
CA ASP A 98 -1.17 -13.10 1.18
C ASP A 98 -1.28 -12.21 -0.06
N ILE A 99 -1.04 -10.90 0.09
CA ILE A 99 -1.15 -9.92 -0.98
C ILE A 99 -0.02 -8.88 -0.95
N VAL A 100 0.26 -8.31 -2.12
CA VAL A 100 1.09 -7.12 -2.29
C VAL A 100 0.44 -6.17 -3.27
N LEU A 101 0.55 -4.86 -2.99
CA LEU A 101 0.21 -3.84 -3.98
C LEU A 101 1.40 -3.62 -4.92
N ARG A 102 1.26 -4.01 -6.20
CA ARG A 102 2.24 -3.65 -7.24
C ARG A 102 1.94 -2.23 -7.74
N ALA A 103 2.60 -1.25 -7.14
CA ALA A 103 2.37 0.16 -7.40
C ALA A 103 2.89 0.55 -8.79
N ARG A 104 2.09 1.35 -9.51
CA ARG A 104 2.42 1.92 -10.83
C ARG A 104 2.42 3.44 -10.82
N VAL A 105 1.71 4.04 -9.87
CA VAL A 105 1.67 5.48 -9.64
C VAL A 105 1.82 5.72 -8.15
N LEU A 106 2.62 6.72 -7.79
CA LEU A 106 2.79 7.20 -6.43
C LEU A 106 2.76 8.73 -6.45
N ARG A 107 2.05 9.32 -5.48
CA ARG A 107 2.01 10.76 -5.23
C ARG A 107 2.14 11.04 -3.75
N GLU A 108 3.03 11.96 -3.41
CA GLU A 108 3.03 12.58 -2.09
C GLU A 108 1.81 13.50 -1.99
N VAL A 109 1.02 13.29 -0.96
CA VAL A 109 -0.22 14.04 -0.68
C VAL A 109 -0.22 14.52 0.78
N ASP A 110 0.96 14.86 1.29
CA ASP A 110 1.08 15.41 2.64
C ASP A 110 0.28 16.70 2.77
N GLY A 111 -0.40 16.85 3.91
CA GLY A 111 -1.39 17.91 4.11
C GLY A 111 -2.80 17.61 3.57
N LEU A 112 -3.05 16.42 3.01
CA LEU A 112 -4.42 15.95 2.74
C LEU A 112 -5.18 15.78 4.06
N ASP A 113 -6.38 16.38 4.15
CA ASP A 113 -7.29 16.13 5.26
C ASP A 113 -7.89 14.73 5.14
N MET A 114 -7.31 13.80 5.90
CA MET A 114 -7.75 12.39 5.93
C MET A 114 -9.17 12.21 6.47
N ALA A 115 -9.67 13.12 7.30
CA ALA A 115 -11.04 13.04 7.84
C ALA A 115 -12.08 13.38 6.76
N ILE A 116 -11.80 14.37 5.91
CA ILE A 116 -12.66 14.71 4.76
C ILE A 116 -12.52 13.64 3.68
N TYR A 117 -11.30 13.18 3.39
CA TYR A 117 -11.06 12.12 2.41
C TYR A 117 -11.91 10.88 2.70
N ARG A 118 -11.89 10.39 3.94
CA ARG A 118 -12.67 9.23 4.38
C ARG A 118 -14.19 9.38 4.27
N LYS A 119 -14.72 10.60 4.27
CA LYS A 119 -16.16 10.86 4.12
C LYS A 119 -16.61 10.92 2.66
N THR A 120 -15.67 11.13 1.75
CA THR A 120 -15.95 11.44 0.33
C THR A 120 -15.70 10.24 -0.58
N VAL A 121 -14.83 9.33 -0.14
CA VAL A 121 -14.45 8.10 -0.83
C VAL A 121 -15.32 6.95 -0.35
#